data_AF-A0A943DCU9-F1
#
_entry.id   AF-A0A943DCU9-F1
#
_cell.length_a   1.000
_cell.length_b   1.000
_cell.length_c   1.000
_cell.angle_alpha   90.00
_cell.angle_beta   90.00
_cell.angle_gamma   90.00
#
_symmetry.space_group_name_H-M   'P 1'
#
loop_
_entity.id
_entity.type
_entity.pdbx_description
1 polymer ?
#
loop_
_entity_poly.entity_id
_entity_poly.type
_entity_poly.pdbx_seq_one_letter_code
_entity_poly.pdbx_strand_id
1 'polypeptide(L)'
;MDNHRTDIKADSSHQGGSRLISEADLASIGMDNHQDTRSHSDTMASSPSSSKERIGSLLRFFGWFALLMAFVFVLQNEVNKSSSSSFSSEGINGLSRDSIRTEYLTSENSSYIASANEFQFQPTYEKAMSLIPDFAVEEKKTSFGTVDPQDVVAALGKARSGEAKYSDSSSSPFLLTLDYQSKDADGKVLLEKTGAFYRISLLSLKHLKSDRFANKNGSLTKDDFATIKVGMPYLDLLNTVGIPDEIDVSGLLGYGEAPSFTYRLSDSQTVQIHFDSRQTIKDIKSKEVATTPASSTSTAQ
;
A
#
# COMPACT_ATOMS: atom_id res chain seq x y z
N MET A 1 -10.03 81.20 -2.92
CA MET A 1 -11.35 80.55 -2.69
C MET A 1 -11.17 79.13 -2.16
N ASP A 2 -10.29 78.97 -1.16
CA ASP A 2 -10.64 78.83 0.26
C ASP A 2 -11.67 77.77 0.70
N ASN A 3 -11.23 76.96 1.67
CA ASN A 3 -11.96 76.29 2.75
C ASN A 3 -13.02 75.22 2.37
N HIS A 4 -13.00 74.03 2.97
CA HIS A 4 -12.91 73.85 4.43
C HIS A 4 -12.00 72.71 4.93
N ARG A 5 -11.72 72.82 6.22
CA ARG A 5 -10.74 72.08 7.03
C ARG A 5 -11.47 71.41 8.19
N THR A 6 -11.11 70.18 8.51
CA THR A 6 -11.27 69.62 9.86
C THR A 6 -10.04 68.78 10.22
N ASP A 7 -9.20 69.34 11.09
CA ASP A 7 -8.20 68.58 11.83
C ASP A 7 -8.89 67.60 12.80
N ILE A 8 -8.38 66.37 12.92
CA ILE A 8 -8.32 65.71 14.22
C ILE A 8 -6.88 65.21 14.42
N LYS A 9 -6.22 65.78 15.42
CA LYS A 9 -4.90 65.40 15.91
C LYS A 9 -5.08 64.67 17.25
N ALA A 10 -4.39 63.55 17.43
CA ALA A 10 -4.04 63.04 18.75
C ALA A 10 -2.65 62.38 18.68
N ASP A 11 -1.69 62.93 19.44
CA ASP A 11 -0.38 62.31 19.63
C ASP A 11 -0.48 61.22 20.72
N SER A 12 0.23 60.11 20.55
CA SER A 12 1.07 59.57 21.63
C SER A 12 2.16 58.65 21.07
N SER A 13 3.34 58.72 21.67
CA SER A 13 4.59 58.15 21.14
C SER A 13 5.14 57.04 22.02
N HIS A 14 5.80 56.06 21.38
CA HIS A 14 6.78 55.11 21.96
C HIS A 14 6.30 54.18 23.10
N GLN A 15 6.45 52.87 22.90
CA GLN A 15 7.64 52.17 23.40
C GLN A 15 7.85 50.85 22.66
N GLY A 16 9.09 50.55 22.26
CA GLY A 16 9.45 49.25 21.68
C GLY A 16 9.77 48.22 22.76
N GLY A 17 9.63 46.93 22.44
CA GLY A 17 10.02 45.85 23.33
C GLY A 17 9.60 44.48 22.85
N SER A 18 10.50 43.77 22.17
CA SER A 18 10.37 42.33 21.96
C SER A 18 10.30 41.62 23.32
N ARG A 19 9.27 40.80 23.55
CA ARG A 19 9.26 39.83 24.64
C ARG A 19 9.11 38.43 24.08
N LEU A 20 10.16 37.64 24.27
CA LEU A 20 10.11 36.20 24.11
C LEU A 20 9.22 35.64 25.23
N ILE A 21 8.31 34.74 24.86
CA ILE A 21 7.63 33.86 25.82
C ILE A 21 8.70 33.02 26.53
N SER A 22 8.68 33.03 27.87
CA SER A 22 9.66 32.35 28.71
C SER A 22 9.04 31.11 29.35
N GLU A 23 9.85 30.07 29.62
CA GLU A 23 9.39 28.76 30.11
C GLU A 23 8.52 28.79 31.39
N ALA A 24 8.56 29.88 32.17
CA ALA A 24 7.73 30.06 33.36
C ALA A 24 6.22 30.13 33.06
N ASP A 25 5.81 30.60 31.88
CA ASP A 25 4.38 30.73 31.51
C ASP A 25 3.73 29.39 31.11
N LEU A 26 4.51 28.31 30.97
CA LEU A 26 4.01 26.97 30.61
C LEU A 26 3.79 26.04 31.82
N ALA A 27 4.19 26.44 33.03
CA ALA A 27 4.20 25.58 34.21
C ALA A 27 2.88 25.56 35.03
N SER A 28 1.81 26.22 34.56
CA SER A 28 0.61 26.51 35.37
C SER A 28 -0.69 25.75 35.00
N ILE A 29 -0.64 24.71 34.15
CA ILE A 29 -1.82 23.89 33.82
C ILE A 29 -1.51 22.42 34.08
N GLY A 30 -1.67 22.01 35.33
CA GLY A 30 -1.50 20.62 35.75
C GLY A 30 -1.58 20.40 37.26
N MET A 31 -2.80 20.31 37.81
CA MET A 31 -3.12 19.29 38.82
C MET A 31 -4.64 19.11 39.01
N ASP A 32 -4.98 17.92 39.51
CA ASP A 32 -6.17 17.53 40.30
C ASP A 32 -7.23 16.65 39.61
N ASN A 33 -7.05 15.33 39.76
CA ASN A 33 -7.98 14.52 40.56
C ASN A 33 -7.37 13.17 40.96
N HIS A 34 -7.38 12.88 42.27
CA HIS A 34 -7.05 11.57 42.85
C HIS A 34 -8.26 10.61 42.78
N GLN A 35 -8.02 9.31 42.62
CA GLN A 35 -8.38 8.34 43.67
C GLN A 35 -7.75 6.95 43.43
N ASP A 36 -7.19 6.38 44.50
CA ASP A 36 -6.55 5.07 44.53
C ASP A 36 -7.54 3.92 44.73
N THR A 37 -7.26 2.74 44.17
CA THR A 37 -7.47 1.46 44.88
C THR A 37 -6.30 0.50 44.65
N ARG A 38 -6.05 -0.33 45.65
CA ARG A 38 -4.79 -1.04 45.93
C ARG A 38 -4.97 -2.55 45.83
N SER A 39 -4.03 -3.29 45.23
CA SER A 39 -3.45 -4.49 45.87
C SER A 39 -2.19 -5.04 45.20
N HIS A 40 -1.39 -5.72 46.03
CA HIS A 40 -0.18 -6.52 45.78
C HIS A 40 -0.51 -7.80 44.95
N SER A 41 0.36 -8.71 44.48
CA SER A 41 1.80 -9.04 44.61
C SER A 41 2.14 -10.14 43.54
N ASP A 42 3.36 -10.59 43.20
CA ASP A 42 4.77 -10.15 43.38
C ASP A 42 5.69 -10.99 42.44
N THR A 43 6.96 -10.59 42.29
CA THR A 43 8.19 -11.42 42.02
C THR A 43 8.18 -12.55 40.97
N MET A 44 9.06 -12.42 39.95
CA MET A 44 10.13 -13.41 39.63
C MET A 44 11.17 -12.77 38.68
N ALA A 45 12.45 -13.05 38.91
CA ALA A 45 13.57 -12.43 38.20
C ALA A 45 14.21 -13.36 37.15
N SER A 46 15.30 -12.87 36.55
CA SER A 46 16.30 -13.56 35.70
C SER A 46 15.99 -13.75 34.21
N SER A 47 16.73 -13.00 33.40
CA SER A 47 17.18 -13.44 32.06
C SER A 47 18.24 -14.55 32.20
N PRO A 48 18.52 -15.31 31.14
CA PRO A 48 19.78 -15.01 30.45
C PRO A 48 19.69 -14.98 28.92
N SER A 49 20.68 -14.35 28.31
CA SER A 49 20.87 -14.21 26.87
C SER A 49 21.31 -15.51 26.18
N SER A 50 20.85 -15.75 24.95
CA SER A 50 21.57 -16.58 23.98
C SER A 50 21.65 -15.91 22.59
N SER A 51 22.82 -16.09 21.99
CA SER A 51 23.34 -15.55 20.74
C SER A 51 22.45 -15.59 19.49
N LYS A 52 22.47 -14.46 18.75
CA LYS A 52 22.62 -14.36 17.29
C LYS A 52 22.18 -15.56 16.44
N GLU A 53 21.05 -15.44 15.76
CA GLU A 53 20.91 -15.98 14.40
C GLU A 53 20.49 -14.87 13.42
N ARG A 54 21.15 -14.87 12.26
CA ARG A 54 21.17 -13.76 11.29
C ARG A 54 20.52 -14.23 9.99
N ILE A 55 19.20 -14.44 9.99
CA ILE A 55 18.48 -15.01 8.84
C ILE A 55 17.29 -14.13 8.42
N GLY A 56 17.47 -13.48 7.26
CA GLY A 56 16.47 -13.15 6.24
C GLY A 56 15.06 -12.73 6.66
N SER A 57 14.80 -11.42 6.61
CA SER A 57 13.45 -10.83 6.58
C SER A 57 12.72 -11.09 5.25
N LEU A 58 12.43 -12.36 4.94
CA LEU A 58 11.73 -12.80 3.71
C LEU A 58 10.48 -13.66 4.00
N LEU A 59 10.29 -14.13 5.23
CA LEU A 59 9.19 -15.03 5.60
C LEU A 59 7.88 -14.33 5.99
N ARG A 60 7.84 -12.99 6.02
CA ARG A 60 6.69 -12.22 6.54
C ARG A 60 5.54 -12.02 5.55
N PHE A 61 5.71 -12.34 4.27
CA PHE A 61 4.64 -12.22 3.25
C PHE A 61 3.77 -13.48 3.09
N PHE A 62 4.25 -14.66 3.50
CA PHE A 62 3.47 -15.91 3.39
C PHE A 62 2.40 -16.09 4.48
N GLY A 63 2.45 -15.30 5.56
CA GLY A 63 1.50 -15.41 6.68
C GLY A 63 0.05 -15.07 6.32
N TRP A 64 -0.18 -14.15 5.36
CA TRP A 64 -1.54 -13.75 4.95
C TRP A 64 -2.25 -14.89 4.19
N PHE A 65 -1.54 -15.59 3.30
CA PHE A 65 -2.11 -16.71 2.54
C PHE A 65 -2.67 -17.83 3.44
N ALA A 66 -2.04 -18.10 4.59
CA ALA A 66 -2.54 -19.08 5.55
C ALA A 66 -3.91 -18.67 6.16
N LEU A 67 -4.13 -17.38 6.40
CA LEU A 67 -5.36 -16.86 6.99
C LEU A 67 -6.52 -16.86 5.97
N LEU A 68 -6.22 -16.63 4.68
CA LEU A 68 -7.19 -16.77 3.59
C LEU A 68 -7.66 -18.23 3.44
N MET A 69 -6.74 -19.19 3.48
CA MET A 69 -7.06 -20.63 3.44
C MET A 69 -7.87 -21.07 4.68
N ALA A 70 -7.58 -20.51 5.85
CA ALA A 70 -8.35 -20.77 7.07
C ALA A 70 -9.80 -20.25 6.98
N PHE A 71 -10.04 -19.10 6.34
CA PHE A 71 -11.40 -18.57 6.15
C PHE A 71 -12.27 -19.49 5.28
N VAL A 72 -11.71 -20.02 4.19
CA VAL A 72 -12.38 -21.02 3.34
C VAL A 72 -12.68 -22.31 4.13
N PHE A 73 -11.77 -22.75 5.00
CA PHE A 73 -11.96 -23.93 5.83
C PHE A 73 -13.05 -23.75 6.90
N VAL A 74 -13.14 -22.57 7.53
CA VAL A 74 -14.19 -22.27 8.53
C VAL A 74 -15.57 -22.21 7.88
N LEU A 75 -15.72 -21.61 6.70
CA LEU A 75 -17.00 -21.59 5.98
C LEU A 75 -17.49 -23.00 5.59
N GLN A 76 -16.59 -23.96 5.34
CA GLN A 76 -16.97 -25.35 5.09
C GLN A 76 -17.38 -26.10 6.37
N ASN A 77 -16.83 -25.74 7.53
CA ASN A 77 -17.14 -26.41 8.79
C ASN A 77 -18.42 -25.92 9.48
N GLU A 78 -18.84 -24.67 9.28
CA GLU A 78 -20.06 -24.15 9.92
C GLU A 78 -21.34 -24.81 9.37
N VAL A 79 -21.30 -25.31 8.13
CA VAL A 79 -22.39 -26.10 7.51
C VAL A 79 -22.47 -27.53 8.06
N ASN A 80 -21.41 -28.03 8.72
CA ASN A 80 -21.29 -29.42 9.16
C ASN A 80 -21.74 -29.69 10.61
N LYS A 81 -22.55 -28.80 11.21
CA LYS A 81 -23.14 -28.98 12.56
C LYS A 81 -24.63 -29.32 12.54
N SER A 82 -25.01 -30.36 11.79
CA SER A 82 -26.26 -31.08 12.05
C SER A 82 -26.12 -32.59 11.79
N SER A 83 -25.87 -33.33 12.87
CA SER A 83 -26.38 -34.68 13.13
C SER A 83 -26.21 -35.77 12.07
N SER A 84 -25.32 -36.73 12.32
CA SER A 84 -25.48 -38.10 11.82
C SER A 84 -24.94 -39.14 12.81
N SER A 85 -25.85 -39.89 13.45
CA SER A 85 -25.53 -41.20 14.01
C SER A 85 -25.45 -42.25 12.91
N SER A 86 -24.49 -43.17 13.05
CA SER A 86 -24.19 -44.36 12.26
C SER A 86 -25.36 -45.01 11.48
N PHE A 87 -25.15 -45.38 10.20
CA PHE A 87 -24.81 -46.76 9.78
C PHE A 87 -24.81 -46.99 8.25
N SER A 88 -23.97 -47.95 7.83
CA SER A 88 -24.05 -48.81 6.63
C SER A 88 -23.98 -48.21 5.21
N SER A 89 -23.34 -48.99 4.34
CA SER A 89 -23.15 -48.78 2.91
C SER A 89 -24.45 -48.80 2.11
N GLU A 90 -24.59 -47.86 1.19
CA GLU A 90 -24.86 -48.15 -0.23
C GLU A 90 -24.30 -46.99 -1.09
N GLY A 91 -23.95 -47.24 -2.35
CA GLY A 91 -23.06 -46.35 -3.11
C GLY A 91 -23.68 -45.01 -3.51
N ILE A 92 -23.10 -43.90 -3.02
CA ILE A 92 -23.24 -42.56 -3.62
C ILE A 92 -21.89 -42.05 -4.13
N ASN A 93 -21.50 -42.51 -5.33
CA ASN A 93 -20.43 -41.89 -6.11
C ASN A 93 -20.89 -40.50 -6.57
N GLY A 94 -20.71 -39.46 -5.75
CA GLY A 94 -21.40 -38.19 -5.99
C GLY A 94 -20.95 -36.97 -5.19
N LEU A 95 -19.74 -36.96 -4.63
CA LEU A 95 -19.13 -35.72 -4.13
C LEU A 95 -17.80 -35.49 -4.86
N SER A 96 -17.90 -34.83 -6.02
CA SER A 96 -16.73 -34.31 -6.72
C SER A 96 -16.05 -33.31 -5.79
N ARG A 97 -14.89 -33.68 -5.27
CA ARG A 97 -14.02 -32.81 -4.51
C ARG A 97 -13.38 -31.86 -5.52
N ASP A 98 -14.08 -30.77 -5.85
CA ASP A 98 -13.69 -29.76 -6.84
C ASP A 98 -12.18 -29.47 -6.71
N SER A 99 -11.39 -30.01 -7.64
CA SER A 99 -9.95 -29.81 -7.60
C SER A 99 -9.63 -28.47 -8.25
N ILE A 100 -8.51 -27.90 -7.82
CA ILE A 100 -8.03 -26.63 -8.33
C ILE A 100 -6.96 -26.94 -9.38
N ARG A 101 -7.28 -26.67 -10.65
CA ARG A 101 -6.30 -26.72 -11.73
C ARG A 101 -5.57 -25.39 -11.82
N THR A 102 -4.25 -25.42 -11.65
CA THR A 102 -3.35 -24.33 -12.03
C THR A 102 -2.93 -24.51 -13.49
N GLU A 103 -2.97 -23.44 -14.26
CA GLU A 103 -2.42 -23.32 -15.61
C GLU A 103 -1.39 -22.19 -15.65
N TYR A 104 -0.20 -22.46 -16.18
CA TYR A 104 0.80 -21.43 -16.43
C TYR A 104 0.51 -20.76 -17.78
N LEU A 105 0.54 -19.43 -17.79
CA LEU A 105 0.19 -18.64 -18.97
C LEU A 105 1.43 -18.30 -19.78
N THR A 106 1.35 -18.59 -21.08
CA THR A 106 2.34 -18.31 -22.12
C THR A 106 1.67 -17.50 -23.23
N SER A 107 2.45 -16.99 -24.18
CA SER A 107 1.90 -16.33 -25.37
C SER A 107 1.13 -17.26 -26.32
N GLU A 108 1.17 -18.57 -26.10
CA GLU A 108 0.49 -19.58 -26.93
C GLU A 108 -0.93 -19.90 -26.42
N ASN A 109 -1.16 -19.87 -25.09
CA ASN A 109 -2.47 -20.16 -24.48
C ASN A 109 -3.17 -18.91 -23.91
N SER A 110 -2.53 -17.73 -23.90
CA SER A 110 -3.10 -16.53 -23.27
C SER A 110 -2.87 -15.24 -24.04
N SER A 111 -3.95 -14.50 -24.30
CA SER A 111 -3.88 -13.15 -24.89
C SER A 111 -3.22 -12.10 -23.97
N TYR A 112 -3.14 -12.38 -22.66
CA TYR A 112 -2.57 -11.46 -21.66
C TYR A 112 -1.05 -11.50 -21.61
N ILE A 113 -0.43 -12.53 -22.17
CA ILE A 113 1.01 -12.79 -22.10
C ILE A 113 1.68 -12.42 -23.42
N ALA A 114 2.78 -11.70 -23.30
CA ALA A 114 3.59 -11.24 -24.43
C ALA A 114 4.48 -12.38 -24.94
N SER A 115 4.62 -12.49 -26.26
CA SER A 115 5.58 -13.45 -26.83
C SER A 115 7.02 -13.04 -26.53
N ALA A 116 7.96 -13.99 -26.62
CA ALA A 116 9.35 -13.79 -26.16
C ALA A 116 10.08 -12.57 -26.81
N ASN A 117 9.65 -12.17 -28.01
CA ASN A 117 10.19 -11.02 -28.75
C ASN A 117 9.30 -9.76 -28.66
N GLU A 118 8.14 -9.85 -28.00
CA GLU A 118 7.10 -8.83 -27.93
C GLU A 118 7.09 -8.20 -26.53
N PHE A 119 8.12 -7.42 -26.21
CA PHE A 119 8.29 -6.94 -24.84
C PHE A 119 7.51 -5.64 -24.58
N GLN A 120 6.28 -5.75 -24.06
CA GLN A 120 5.28 -4.67 -24.02
C GLN A 120 5.07 -3.95 -22.68
N PHE A 121 5.70 -4.39 -21.58
CA PHE A 121 5.55 -3.70 -20.29
C PHE A 121 6.29 -2.36 -20.28
N GLN A 122 5.56 -1.31 -20.64
CA GLN A 122 5.97 0.10 -20.54
C GLN A 122 4.81 0.98 -20.03
N PRO A 123 4.14 0.64 -18.91
CA PRO A 123 3.14 1.52 -18.31
C PRO A 123 3.73 2.88 -17.95
N THR A 124 2.95 3.93 -18.21
CA THR A 124 3.13 5.19 -17.51
C THR A 124 2.33 5.18 -16.21
N TYR A 125 2.71 6.06 -15.29
CA TYR A 125 2.01 6.32 -14.04
C TYR A 125 0.52 6.57 -14.27
N GLU A 126 0.18 7.40 -15.25
CA GLU A 126 -1.20 7.79 -15.57
C GLU A 126 -2.05 6.58 -15.98
N LYS A 127 -1.50 5.72 -16.85
CA LYS A 127 -2.18 4.48 -17.27
C LYS A 127 -2.32 3.49 -16.12
N ALA A 128 -1.29 3.31 -15.31
CA ALA A 128 -1.36 2.47 -14.13
C ALA A 128 -2.43 2.94 -13.13
N MET A 129 -2.49 4.24 -12.84
CA MET A 129 -3.49 4.82 -11.96
C MET A 129 -4.92 4.73 -12.52
N SER A 130 -5.11 4.61 -13.85
CA SER A 130 -6.44 4.41 -14.46
C SER A 130 -7.10 3.07 -14.10
N LEU A 131 -6.32 2.09 -13.60
CA LEU A 131 -6.84 0.82 -13.08
C LEU A 131 -7.38 0.93 -11.65
N ILE A 132 -7.06 2.02 -10.94
CA ILE A 132 -7.49 2.27 -9.57
C ILE A 132 -8.70 3.22 -9.63
N PRO A 133 -9.90 2.77 -9.21
CA PRO A 133 -11.08 3.64 -9.16
C PRO A 133 -10.80 4.93 -8.41
N ASP A 134 -11.42 6.02 -8.85
CA ASP A 134 -11.30 7.37 -8.30
C ASP A 134 -9.91 8.04 -8.39
N PHE A 135 -8.79 7.31 -8.40
CA PHE A 135 -7.42 7.85 -8.51
C PHE A 135 -6.93 8.09 -9.95
N ALA A 136 -7.73 7.75 -10.95
CA ALA A 136 -7.45 8.02 -12.36
C ALA A 136 -7.40 9.54 -12.64
N VAL A 137 -6.32 9.99 -13.30
CA VAL A 137 -6.02 11.43 -13.46
C VAL A 137 -6.89 12.12 -14.53
N GLU A 138 -7.49 11.35 -15.46
CA GLU A 138 -8.19 11.89 -16.63
C GLU A 138 -9.58 11.26 -16.83
N GLU A 139 -9.68 9.93 -16.88
CA GLU A 139 -10.97 9.22 -17.02
C GLU A 139 -11.42 8.56 -15.71
N LYS A 140 -12.55 9.02 -15.16
CA LYS A 140 -13.19 8.35 -14.02
C LYS A 140 -13.88 7.07 -14.48
N LYS A 141 -13.23 5.91 -14.31
CA LYS A 141 -13.94 4.62 -14.38
C LYS A 141 -15.03 4.58 -13.31
N THR A 142 -16.29 4.48 -13.74
CA THR A 142 -17.46 4.53 -12.85
C THR A 142 -17.84 3.17 -12.24
N SER A 143 -17.12 2.09 -12.58
CA SER A 143 -17.41 0.74 -12.08
C SER A 143 -16.53 0.39 -10.87
N PHE A 144 -17.19 0.12 -9.75
CA PHE A 144 -16.65 -0.14 -8.40
C PHE A 144 -15.61 -1.28 -8.34
N GLY A 145 -14.33 -0.99 -8.64
CA GLY A 145 -13.22 -1.94 -8.48
C GLY A 145 -13.25 -3.15 -9.41
N THR A 146 -14.26 -3.26 -10.28
CA THR A 146 -14.35 -4.30 -11.30
C THR A 146 -13.46 -3.95 -12.49
N VAL A 147 -12.69 -4.93 -12.96
CA VAL A 147 -11.76 -4.80 -14.07
C VAL A 147 -11.93 -5.99 -15.02
N ASP A 148 -11.87 -5.74 -16.33
CA ASP A 148 -11.65 -6.81 -17.30
C ASP A 148 -10.14 -7.09 -17.39
N PRO A 149 -9.66 -8.35 -17.43
CA PRO A 149 -8.25 -8.63 -17.68
C PRO A 149 -7.66 -7.93 -18.92
N GLN A 150 -8.46 -7.64 -19.95
CA GLN A 150 -8.06 -6.86 -21.12
C GLN A 150 -7.85 -5.37 -20.81
N ASP A 151 -8.57 -4.79 -19.83
CA ASP A 151 -8.31 -3.41 -19.37
C ASP A 151 -6.91 -3.31 -18.73
N VAL A 152 -6.49 -4.36 -18.01
CA VAL A 152 -5.15 -4.44 -17.42
C VAL A 152 -4.10 -4.49 -18.54
N VAL A 153 -4.35 -5.25 -19.62
CA VAL A 153 -3.47 -5.27 -20.80
C VAL A 153 -3.45 -3.92 -21.53
N ALA A 154 -4.59 -3.22 -21.64
CA ALA A 154 -4.65 -1.91 -22.26
C ALA A 154 -3.87 -0.84 -21.46
N ALA A 155 -3.90 -0.91 -20.13
CA ALA A 155 -3.20 0.01 -19.24
C ALA A 155 -1.69 -0.31 -19.12
N LEU A 156 -1.34 -1.58 -18.92
CA LEU A 156 0.03 -2.00 -18.56
C LEU A 156 0.82 -2.62 -19.73
N GLY A 157 0.16 -2.93 -20.85
CA GLY A 157 0.68 -3.83 -21.88
C GLY A 157 0.50 -5.31 -21.47
N LYS A 158 0.98 -6.22 -22.32
CA LYS A 158 0.99 -7.65 -22.00
C LYS A 158 2.03 -7.98 -20.92
N ALA A 159 1.70 -8.95 -20.06
CA ALA A 159 2.58 -9.45 -19.01
C ALA A 159 3.67 -10.38 -19.57
N ARG A 160 4.76 -10.57 -18.82
CA ARG A 160 5.84 -11.49 -19.20
C ARG A 160 5.43 -12.95 -19.00
N SER A 161 4.66 -13.21 -17.95
CA SER A 161 4.18 -14.53 -17.55
C SER A 161 2.95 -14.40 -16.66
N GLY A 162 2.28 -15.50 -16.37
CA GLY A 162 1.17 -15.50 -15.41
C GLY A 162 0.74 -16.90 -14.98
N GLU A 163 -0.23 -16.94 -14.08
CA GLU A 163 -0.85 -18.16 -13.56
C GLU A 163 -2.38 -17.97 -13.50
N ALA A 164 -3.14 -18.92 -14.03
CA ALA A 164 -4.59 -18.97 -13.93
C ALA A 164 -5.02 -20.18 -13.09
N LYS A 165 -5.87 -19.97 -12.09
CA LYS A 165 -6.46 -21.03 -11.25
C LYS A 165 -7.93 -21.20 -11.55
N TYR A 166 -8.31 -22.42 -11.86
CA TYR A 166 -9.68 -22.84 -12.18
C TYR A 166 -10.17 -23.82 -11.13
N SER A 167 -11.45 -23.77 -10.79
CA SER A 167 -12.15 -24.96 -10.30
C SER A 167 -12.35 -25.89 -11.49
N ASP A 168 -12.25 -27.21 -11.32
CA ASP A 168 -12.38 -28.18 -12.43
C ASP A 168 -13.68 -28.03 -13.26
N SER A 169 -14.74 -27.50 -12.63
CA SER A 169 -16.05 -27.23 -13.21
C SER A 169 -16.15 -25.90 -13.99
N SER A 170 -15.13 -25.03 -13.97
CA SER A 170 -15.17 -23.67 -14.53
C SER A 170 -14.25 -23.49 -15.75
N SER A 171 -14.80 -22.88 -16.81
CA SER A 171 -14.04 -22.48 -18.01
C SER A 171 -13.27 -21.17 -17.88
N SER A 172 -13.56 -20.35 -16.86
CA SER A 172 -12.81 -19.13 -16.55
C SER A 172 -12.15 -19.22 -15.18
N PRO A 173 -10.93 -18.68 -15.01
CA PRO A 173 -10.20 -18.82 -13.77
C PRO A 173 -10.84 -17.99 -12.66
N PHE A 174 -10.88 -18.50 -11.43
CA PHE A 174 -11.30 -17.71 -10.26
C PHE A 174 -10.17 -16.80 -9.75
N LEU A 175 -8.92 -17.10 -10.11
CA LEU A 175 -7.76 -16.30 -9.77
C LEU A 175 -6.82 -16.21 -10.98
N LEU A 176 -6.39 -15.00 -11.33
CA LEU A 176 -5.47 -14.74 -12.43
C LEU A 176 -4.32 -13.86 -11.93
N THR A 177 -3.10 -14.38 -11.99
CA THR A 177 -1.87 -13.65 -11.67
C THR A 177 -1.17 -13.27 -12.97
N LEU A 178 -0.77 -12.01 -13.09
CA LEU A 178 0.03 -11.50 -14.20
C LEU A 178 1.31 -10.88 -13.64
N ASP A 179 2.45 -11.42 -14.06
CA ASP A 179 3.77 -10.98 -13.64
C ASP A 179 4.42 -10.17 -14.75
N TYR A 180 4.75 -8.92 -14.42
CA TYR A 180 5.30 -7.92 -15.30
C TYR A 180 6.76 -7.65 -14.94
N GLN A 181 7.57 -7.45 -15.96
CA GLN A 181 8.96 -7.06 -15.80
C GLN A 181 9.35 -6.27 -17.03
N SER A 182 10.42 -5.50 -16.94
CA SER A 182 11.17 -4.87 -18.04
C SER A 182 12.59 -4.59 -17.57
N LYS A 183 13.39 -3.93 -18.40
CA LYS A 183 14.73 -3.47 -18.02
C LYS A 183 14.73 -2.36 -16.96
N ASP A 184 13.67 -1.56 -16.88
CA ASP A 184 13.61 -0.33 -16.04
C ASP A 184 12.58 -0.44 -14.91
N ALA A 185 11.51 -1.22 -15.11
CA ALA A 185 10.31 -1.31 -14.27
C ALA A 185 9.84 -2.76 -14.09
N ASP A 186 9.18 -3.07 -12.98
CA ASP A 186 8.54 -4.37 -12.72
C ASP A 186 7.14 -4.21 -12.11
N GLY A 187 6.38 -5.30 -12.04
CA GLY A 187 5.05 -5.27 -11.47
C GLY A 187 4.38 -6.62 -11.33
N LYS A 188 3.31 -6.68 -10.54
CA LYS A 188 2.49 -7.85 -10.33
C LYS A 188 1.03 -7.45 -10.15
N VAL A 189 0.15 -8.14 -10.87
CA VAL A 189 -1.31 -7.99 -10.74
C VAL A 189 -1.90 -9.32 -10.32
N LEU A 190 -2.77 -9.30 -9.31
CA LEU A 190 -3.63 -10.42 -8.94
C LEU A 190 -5.08 -10.00 -9.16
N LEU A 191 -5.77 -10.71 -10.03
CA LEU A 191 -7.19 -10.55 -10.31
C LEU A 191 -7.98 -11.71 -9.68
N GLU A 192 -9.07 -11.39 -9.00
CA GLU A 192 -9.92 -12.35 -8.31
C GLU A 192 -11.36 -12.27 -8.84
N LYS A 193 -11.93 -13.39 -9.27
CA LYS A 193 -13.25 -13.43 -9.90
C LYS A 193 -14.35 -13.25 -8.85
N THR A 194 -15.10 -12.17 -8.98
CA THR A 194 -16.24 -11.82 -8.14
C THR A 194 -17.52 -11.87 -9.00
N GLY A 195 -18.18 -13.01 -9.01
CA GLY A 195 -19.36 -13.25 -9.86
C GLY A 195 -19.00 -13.25 -11.35
N ALA A 196 -19.52 -12.26 -12.08
CA ALA A 196 -19.31 -12.13 -13.54
C ALA A 196 -18.04 -11.35 -13.92
N PHE A 197 -17.38 -10.67 -12.97
CA PHE A 197 -16.25 -9.76 -13.21
C PHE A 197 -15.02 -10.17 -12.40
N TYR A 198 -13.87 -9.55 -12.65
CA TYR A 198 -12.73 -9.61 -11.74
C TYR A 198 -12.64 -8.34 -10.91
N ARG A 199 -12.08 -8.44 -9.70
CA ARG A 199 -11.51 -7.31 -8.98
C ARG A 199 -9.99 -7.39 -9.02
N ILE A 200 -9.32 -6.24 -8.95
CA ILE A 200 -7.92 -6.21 -8.52
C ILE A 200 -7.89 -6.62 -7.04
N SER A 201 -7.07 -7.60 -6.69
CA SER A 201 -6.83 -8.09 -5.33
C SER A 201 -5.43 -7.70 -4.83
N LEU A 202 -4.49 -7.61 -5.79
CA LEU A 202 -3.16 -7.00 -5.66
C LEU A 202 -2.82 -6.23 -6.94
N LEU A 203 -2.28 -5.03 -6.80
CA LEU A 203 -1.56 -4.28 -7.84
C LEU A 203 -0.30 -3.73 -7.20
N SER A 204 0.86 -4.27 -7.57
CA SER A 204 2.17 -3.78 -7.13
C SER A 204 2.96 -3.39 -8.37
N LEU A 205 3.42 -2.14 -8.48
CA LEU A 205 4.13 -1.62 -9.66
C LEU A 205 5.32 -0.77 -9.23
N LYS A 206 6.48 -0.94 -9.88
CA LYS A 206 7.73 -0.25 -9.51
C LYS A 206 8.38 0.46 -10.68
N HIS A 207 9.03 1.58 -10.37
CA HIS A 207 9.83 2.40 -11.29
C HIS A 207 9.07 2.82 -12.56
N LEU A 208 7.79 3.16 -12.42
CA LEU A 208 6.98 3.70 -13.51
C LEU A 208 7.58 4.99 -14.06
N LYS A 209 7.25 5.29 -15.32
CA LYS A 209 7.58 6.57 -15.96
C LYS A 209 6.33 7.45 -16.01
N SER A 210 6.49 8.75 -16.14
CA SER A 210 5.39 9.70 -16.28
C SER A 210 5.79 10.79 -17.26
N ASP A 211 4.84 11.18 -18.11
CA ASP A 211 5.00 12.30 -19.03
C ASP A 211 4.58 13.64 -18.39
N ARG A 212 3.89 13.58 -17.23
CA ARG A 212 3.28 14.74 -16.55
C ARG A 212 3.97 15.14 -15.25
N PHE A 213 4.47 14.18 -14.48
CA PHE A 213 5.03 14.37 -13.15
C PHE A 213 6.50 13.92 -13.14
N ALA A 214 7.36 14.71 -12.49
CA ALA A 214 8.78 14.36 -12.39
C ALA A 214 8.99 13.09 -11.56
N ASN A 215 10.00 12.28 -11.93
CA ASN A 215 10.52 11.24 -11.04
C ASN A 215 11.68 11.83 -10.22
N LYS A 216 11.51 11.94 -8.90
CA LYS A 216 12.52 12.47 -7.96
C LYS A 216 13.13 11.37 -7.06
N ASN A 217 12.81 10.10 -7.28
CA ASN A 217 13.18 9.01 -6.38
C ASN A 217 14.69 8.73 -6.40
N GLY A 218 15.33 8.86 -5.23
CA GLY A 218 16.78 8.85 -5.05
C GLY A 218 17.42 10.24 -4.99
N SER A 219 16.67 11.33 -5.23
CA SER A 219 17.10 12.70 -4.93
C SER A 219 16.32 13.38 -3.80
N LEU A 220 15.15 12.84 -3.44
CA LEU A 220 14.32 13.34 -2.33
C LEU A 220 15.04 13.26 -0.98
N THR A 221 14.78 14.25 -0.13
CA THR A 221 15.28 14.37 1.24
C THR A 221 14.12 14.36 2.24
N LYS A 222 14.40 14.36 3.55
CA LYS A 222 13.35 14.47 4.58
C LYS A 222 12.65 15.85 4.55
N ASP A 223 13.37 16.89 4.13
CA ASP A 223 12.85 18.26 4.07
C ASP A 223 11.83 18.44 2.93
N ASP A 224 11.97 17.70 1.82
CA ASP A 224 10.97 17.67 0.74
C ASP A 224 9.58 17.19 1.22
N PHE A 225 9.54 16.41 2.30
CA PHE A 225 8.30 15.93 2.93
C PHE A 225 7.81 16.83 4.08
N ALA A 226 8.54 17.87 4.48
CA ALA A 226 8.20 18.68 5.66
C ALA A 226 6.87 19.46 5.52
N THR A 227 6.40 19.69 4.29
CA THR A 227 5.10 20.34 4.01
C THR A 227 3.96 19.33 3.79
N ILE A 228 4.28 18.05 3.63
CA ILE A 228 3.34 16.96 3.37
C ILE A 228 2.67 16.55 4.68
N LYS A 229 1.34 16.45 4.68
CA LYS A 229 0.55 16.21 5.89
C LYS A 229 -0.72 15.42 5.61
N VAL A 230 -1.23 14.77 6.66
CA VAL A 230 -2.56 14.11 6.64
C VAL A 230 -3.64 15.10 6.20
N GLY A 231 -4.56 14.65 5.35
CA GLY A 231 -5.61 15.45 4.72
C GLY A 231 -5.18 16.16 3.41
N MET A 232 -3.91 16.14 3.02
CA MET A 232 -3.45 16.67 1.73
C MET A 232 -3.98 15.80 0.57
N PRO A 233 -4.51 16.38 -0.53
CA PRO A 233 -4.87 15.64 -1.74
C PRO A 233 -3.68 14.93 -2.39
N TYR A 234 -3.89 13.75 -2.99
CA TYR A 234 -2.80 13.00 -3.63
C TYR A 234 -2.14 13.75 -4.80
N LEU A 235 -2.88 14.58 -5.54
CA LEU A 235 -2.31 15.40 -6.62
C LEU A 235 -1.32 16.44 -6.11
N ASP A 236 -1.56 17.03 -4.94
CA ASP A 236 -0.65 18.02 -4.33
C ASP A 236 0.66 17.37 -3.90
N LEU A 237 0.60 16.13 -3.41
CA LEU A 237 1.78 15.30 -3.17
C LEU A 237 2.57 15.06 -4.47
N LEU A 238 1.92 14.63 -5.56
CA LEU A 238 2.60 14.38 -6.85
C LEU A 238 3.25 15.66 -7.42
N ASN A 239 2.58 16.81 -7.28
CA ASN A 239 3.14 18.11 -7.68
C ASN A 239 4.38 18.48 -6.84
N THR A 240 4.40 18.11 -5.56
CA THR A 240 5.48 18.45 -4.62
C THR A 240 6.68 17.50 -4.76
N VAL A 241 6.48 16.19 -4.60
CA VAL A 241 7.56 15.17 -4.54
C VAL A 241 7.68 14.30 -5.79
N GLY A 242 6.78 14.46 -6.78
CA GLY A 242 6.80 13.68 -8.02
C GLY A 242 6.06 12.34 -7.93
N ILE A 243 6.26 11.49 -8.94
CA ILE A 243 5.71 10.12 -8.91
C ILE A 243 6.39 9.26 -7.84
N PRO A 244 5.67 8.29 -7.24
CA PRO A 244 6.27 7.31 -6.34
C PRO A 244 7.20 6.34 -7.07
N ASP A 245 8.12 5.74 -6.29
CA ASP A 245 9.02 4.68 -6.73
C ASP A 245 8.27 3.35 -6.87
N GLU A 246 7.29 3.11 -6.00
CA GLU A 246 6.44 1.93 -5.94
C GLU A 246 4.99 2.30 -5.57
N ILE A 247 4.03 1.65 -6.22
CA ILE A 247 2.59 1.77 -5.97
C ILE A 247 2.08 0.39 -5.57
N ASP A 248 1.47 0.29 -4.39
CA ASP A 248 0.82 -0.92 -3.90
C ASP A 248 -0.66 -0.68 -3.61
N VAL A 249 -1.53 -1.48 -4.20
CA VAL A 249 -2.92 -1.70 -3.79
C VAL A 249 -3.03 -3.16 -3.35
N SER A 250 -3.41 -3.41 -2.10
CA SER A 250 -3.51 -4.76 -1.56
C SER A 250 -4.67 -4.90 -0.57
N GLY A 251 -5.22 -6.11 -0.49
CA GLY A 251 -6.27 -6.44 0.46
C GLY A 251 -7.65 -5.91 0.09
N LEU A 252 -7.98 -5.85 -1.21
CA LEU A 252 -9.32 -5.43 -1.66
C LEU A 252 -10.37 -6.46 -1.26
N LEU A 253 -11.02 -6.21 -0.12
CA LEU A 253 -12.06 -7.07 0.45
C LEU A 253 -13.43 -6.36 0.50
N GLY A 254 -13.50 -5.05 0.20
CA GLY A 254 -14.74 -4.28 0.32
C GLY A 254 -14.74 -2.97 -0.49
N TYR A 255 -15.21 -1.90 0.15
CA TYR A 255 -15.36 -0.58 -0.45
C TYR A 255 -14.33 0.40 0.13
N GLY A 256 -13.74 1.22 -0.73
CA GLY A 256 -12.91 2.35 -0.33
C GLY A 256 -11.45 2.02 -0.05
N GLU A 257 -10.90 0.95 -0.64
CA GLU A 257 -9.45 0.79 -0.68
C GLU A 257 -8.80 1.91 -1.51
N ALA A 258 -7.60 2.29 -1.07
CA ALA A 258 -6.78 3.31 -1.69
C ALA A 258 -5.36 2.76 -1.85
N PRO A 259 -4.58 3.23 -2.84
CA PRO A 259 -3.18 2.84 -2.97
C PRO A 259 -2.36 3.26 -1.74
N SER A 260 -1.18 2.67 -1.63
CA SER A 260 -0.06 3.27 -0.93
C SER A 260 1.07 3.56 -1.91
N PHE A 261 1.74 4.68 -1.70
CA PHE A 261 2.84 5.17 -2.50
C PHE A 261 4.12 5.11 -1.68
N THR A 262 5.15 4.44 -2.19
CA THR A 262 6.48 4.41 -1.57
C THR A 262 7.42 5.31 -2.37
N TYR A 263 8.09 6.22 -1.69
CA TYR A 263 9.11 7.11 -2.23
C TYR A 263 10.49 6.71 -1.72
N ARG A 264 11.51 6.81 -2.56
CA ARG A 264 12.91 6.54 -2.20
C ARG A 264 13.68 7.85 -1.99
N LEU A 265 14.27 8.00 -0.81
CA LEU A 265 15.13 9.13 -0.47
C LEU A 265 16.57 8.93 -0.96
N SER A 266 17.36 10.00 -0.97
CA SER A 266 18.77 10.01 -1.38
C SER A 266 19.69 9.20 -0.45
N ASP A 267 19.31 9.04 0.82
CA ASP A 267 19.98 8.18 1.80
C ASP A 267 19.52 6.70 1.72
N SER A 268 18.78 6.33 0.67
CA SER A 268 18.14 5.01 0.47
C SER A 268 17.10 4.61 1.53
N GLN A 269 16.70 5.52 2.42
CA GLN A 269 15.50 5.33 3.24
C GLN A 269 14.24 5.47 2.38
N THR A 270 13.09 5.04 2.91
CA THR A 270 11.81 5.13 2.18
C THR A 270 10.74 5.83 3.00
N VAL A 271 9.86 6.56 2.31
CA VAL A 271 8.65 7.17 2.88
C VAL A 271 7.44 6.52 2.21
N GLN A 272 6.61 5.85 3.00
CA GLN A 272 5.36 5.24 2.56
C GLN A 272 4.19 6.16 2.94
N ILE A 273 3.41 6.56 1.94
CA ILE A 273 2.20 7.36 2.07
C ILE A 273 1.00 6.44 1.86
N HIS A 274 0.06 6.43 2.79
CA HIS A 274 -1.22 5.74 2.64
C HIS A 274 -2.33 6.76 2.42
N PHE A 275 -3.26 6.49 1.51
CA PHE A 275 -4.41 7.36 1.25
C PHE A 275 -5.69 6.82 1.89
N ASP A 276 -6.74 7.63 1.89
CA ASP A 276 -8.12 7.21 2.14
C ASP A 276 -8.95 7.20 0.84
N SER A 277 -10.20 6.75 0.93
CA SER A 277 -11.16 6.73 -0.19
C SER A 277 -11.57 8.12 -0.70
N ARG A 278 -11.16 9.20 -0.02
CA ARG A 278 -11.31 10.59 -0.49
C ARG A 278 -10.07 11.08 -1.24
N GLN A 279 -9.12 10.20 -1.53
CA GLN A 279 -7.86 10.50 -2.22
C GLN A 279 -6.98 11.49 -1.46
N THR A 280 -7.11 11.53 -0.13
CA THR A 280 -6.29 12.36 0.75
C THR A 280 -5.31 11.50 1.55
N ILE A 281 -4.17 12.07 1.92
CA ILE A 281 -3.17 11.37 2.75
C ILE A 281 -3.81 11.03 4.10
N LYS A 282 -3.84 9.75 4.42
CA LYS A 282 -4.33 9.22 5.70
C LYS A 282 -3.21 9.04 6.72
N ASP A 283 -2.04 8.60 6.26
CA ASP A 283 -0.93 8.20 7.11
C ASP A 283 0.41 8.30 6.35
N ILE A 284 1.49 8.57 7.08
CA ILE A 284 2.85 8.79 6.55
C ILE A 284 3.84 8.02 7.43
N LYS A 285 4.54 7.04 6.85
CA LYS A 285 5.51 6.20 7.55
C LYS A 285 6.88 6.33 6.91
N SER A 286 7.88 6.71 7.70
CA SER A 286 9.28 6.64 7.28
C SER A 286 9.90 5.32 7.74
N LYS A 287 10.62 4.64 6.85
CA LYS A 287 11.37 3.42 7.15
C LYS A 287 12.84 3.64 6.90
N GLU A 288 13.61 3.64 7.97
CA GLU A 288 15.06 3.64 7.92
C GLU A 288 15.57 2.27 7.46
N VAL A 289 16.34 2.25 6.38
CA VAL A 289 17.11 1.06 5.97
C VAL A 289 18.36 1.03 6.83
N ALA A 290 18.59 -0.08 7.53
CA ALA A 290 19.74 -0.21 8.43
C ALA A 290 21.06 -0.20 7.65
N THR A 291 21.68 0.97 7.54
CA THR A 291 22.99 1.14 6.90
C THR A 291 24.02 0.32 7.67
N THR A 292 24.54 -0.74 7.06
CA THR A 292 25.66 -1.48 7.64
C THR A 292 26.89 -0.57 7.56
N PRO A 293 27.56 -0.23 8.69
CA PRO A 293 28.71 0.64 8.65
C PRO A 293 29.81 0.04 7.79
N ALA A 294 30.34 0.82 6.84
CA ALA A 294 31.52 0.42 6.07
C ALA A 294 32.68 0.20 7.05
N SER A 295 33.28 -0.99 7.05
CA SER A 295 34.35 -1.34 7.96
C SER A 295 35.58 -0.50 7.64
N SER A 296 35.86 0.51 8.47
CA SER A 296 37.05 1.37 8.34
C SER A 296 38.31 0.51 8.39
N THR A 297 39.00 0.39 7.25
CA THR A 297 40.25 -0.37 7.19
C THR A 297 41.36 0.48 7.80
N SER A 298 41.64 0.26 9.08
CA SER A 298 42.76 0.91 9.75
C SER A 298 44.08 0.45 9.13
N THR A 299 44.74 1.32 8.39
CA THR A 299 46.12 1.10 7.92
C THR A 299 47.06 1.31 9.10
N ALA A 300 47.51 0.22 9.71
CA ALA A 300 48.63 0.27 10.65
C ALA A 300 49.94 0.46 9.89
N GLN A 301 50.78 1.37 10.37
CA GLN A 301 52.10 1.71 9.83
C GLN A 301 53.18 1.29 10.83
#